data_AF-A0A7K0U755-F1
#
_entry.id   AF-A0A7K0U755-F1
#
_cell.length_a   1.000
_cell.length_b   1.000
_cell.length_c   1.000
_cell.angle_alpha   90.00
_cell.angle_beta   90.00
_cell.angle_gamma   90.00
#
_symmetry.space_group_name_H-M   'P 1'
#
loop_
_entity.id
_entity.type
_entity.pdbx_description
1 polymer ?
#
loop_
_entity_poly.entity_id
_entity_poly.type
_entity_poly.pdbx_seq_one_letter_code
_entity_poly.pdbx_strand_id
1 'polypeptide(L)'
;MPEPKDYTPTGPAHYEDTLVRVDRFVVGPVENNVFIIRDKGSGEAILIDAANEHDLLVPLCRATGVRRVLTTHGHWDHIQAVTAVRDAGIDVGVAAEDAAELSGYDFIIHDGDICQVGALRLKAMHTPGHSPGSTSFLLEGTRLLFTGDTLFPGGPGNTSFPDASFETIIDSIEGRIFTLPAETIVLPGHGLDTTVGAERPSISEWVERGW
;
A
#
# COMPACT_ATOMS: atom_id res chain seq x y z
N MET A 1 24.32 -26.82 -7.10
CA MET A 1 23.70 -25.52 -6.78
C MET A 1 22.36 -25.50 -7.47
N PRO A 2 21.25 -25.14 -6.81
CA PRO A 2 19.98 -24.95 -7.50
C PRO A 2 20.14 -23.84 -8.55
N GLU A 3 19.45 -23.97 -9.69
CA GLU A 3 19.42 -22.90 -10.69
C GLU A 3 18.82 -21.62 -10.08
N PRO A 4 19.31 -20.43 -10.45
CA PRO A 4 18.70 -19.19 -10.00
C PRO A 4 17.24 -19.15 -10.47
N LYS A 5 16.31 -19.09 -9.52
CA LYS A 5 14.89 -18.89 -9.83
C LYS A 5 14.75 -17.51 -10.48
N ASP A 6 14.08 -17.45 -11.63
CA ASP A 6 13.62 -16.19 -12.21
C ASP A 6 12.39 -15.71 -11.44
N TYR A 7 12.51 -14.57 -10.77
CA TYR A 7 11.44 -13.96 -9.99
C TYR A 7 10.65 -12.93 -10.80
N THR A 8 10.95 -12.75 -12.10
CA THR A 8 10.20 -11.82 -12.94
C THR A 8 8.75 -12.29 -13.09
N PRO A 9 7.74 -11.46 -12.79
CA PRO A 9 6.35 -11.82 -13.01
C PRO A 9 6.09 -12.05 -14.50
N THR A 10 5.67 -13.26 -14.86
CA THR A 10 5.39 -13.67 -16.24
C THR A 10 3.89 -13.86 -16.52
N GLY A 11 3.06 -13.80 -15.49
CA GLY A 11 1.60 -13.91 -15.57
C GLY A 11 0.90 -12.60 -15.96
N PRO A 12 -0.44 -12.62 -16.10
CA PRO A 12 -1.20 -11.39 -16.27
C PRO A 12 -0.95 -10.45 -15.10
N ALA A 13 -0.78 -9.17 -15.39
CA ALA A 13 -0.68 -8.15 -14.36
C ALA A 13 -2.01 -8.05 -13.58
N HIS A 14 -1.93 -7.56 -12.35
CA HIS A 14 -3.12 -7.18 -11.60
C HIS A 14 -3.77 -5.93 -12.24
N TYR A 15 -2.95 -4.98 -12.69
CA TYR A 15 -3.37 -3.87 -13.55
C TYR A 15 -2.25 -3.57 -14.56
N GLU A 16 -2.61 -3.22 -15.79
CA GLU A 16 -1.63 -2.81 -16.79
C GLU A 16 -2.24 -1.83 -17.79
N ASP A 17 -1.49 -0.77 -18.08
CA ASP A 17 -1.75 0.13 -19.20
C ASP A 17 -0.49 0.29 -20.07
N THR A 18 -0.43 1.35 -20.89
CA THR A 18 0.70 1.60 -21.78
C THR A 18 1.97 2.03 -21.03
N LEU A 19 1.85 2.61 -19.84
CA LEU A 19 2.94 3.22 -19.07
C LEU A 19 3.28 2.44 -17.80
N VAL A 20 2.29 1.82 -17.15
CA VAL A 20 2.42 1.20 -15.84
C VAL A 20 1.99 -0.26 -15.87
N ARG A 21 2.72 -1.09 -15.12
CA ARG A 21 2.30 -2.43 -14.73
C ARG A 21 2.26 -2.54 -13.22
N VAL A 22 1.18 -3.10 -12.67
CA VAL A 22 1.03 -3.41 -11.25
C VAL A 22 0.87 -4.91 -11.09
N ASP A 23 1.75 -5.50 -10.29
CA ASP A 23 1.68 -6.90 -9.87
C ASP A 23 1.29 -6.94 -8.38
N ARG A 24 0.34 -7.82 -8.03
CA ARG A 24 -0.07 -8.06 -6.64
C ARG A 24 0.45 -9.41 -6.18
N PHE A 25 1.05 -9.45 -5.00
CA PHE A 25 1.44 -10.67 -4.31
C PHE A 25 0.72 -10.73 -2.98
N VAL A 26 0.32 -11.93 -2.57
CA VAL A 26 -0.26 -12.19 -1.26
C VAL A 26 0.79 -12.92 -0.45
N VAL A 27 1.20 -12.35 0.67
CA VAL A 27 2.29 -12.87 1.50
C VAL A 27 1.88 -13.02 2.96
N GLY A 28 2.52 -13.96 3.64
CA GLY A 28 2.37 -14.15 5.07
C GLY A 28 1.06 -14.86 5.46
N PRO A 29 0.91 -15.17 6.75
CA PRO A 29 -0.19 -16.00 7.26
C PRO A 29 -1.54 -15.26 7.34
N VAL A 30 -1.54 -13.94 7.21
CA VAL A 30 -2.74 -13.09 7.23
C VAL A 30 -3.07 -12.49 5.85
N GLU A 31 -2.47 -13.05 4.79
CA GLU A 31 -2.77 -12.72 3.40
C GLU A 31 -2.60 -11.23 3.06
N ASN A 32 -1.46 -10.63 3.45
CA ASN A 32 -1.16 -9.24 3.09
C ASN A 32 -0.96 -9.12 1.58
N ASN A 33 -1.71 -8.22 0.96
CA ASN A 33 -1.48 -7.74 -0.39
C ASN A 33 -0.30 -6.77 -0.41
N VAL A 34 0.74 -7.12 -1.15
CA VAL A 34 1.81 -6.19 -1.52
C VAL A 34 1.77 -5.93 -3.01
N PHE A 35 2.12 -4.71 -3.42
CA PHE A 35 2.00 -4.28 -4.82
C PHE A 35 3.34 -3.79 -5.35
N ILE A 36 3.79 -4.35 -6.47
CA ILE A 36 4.92 -3.82 -7.23
C ILE A 36 4.38 -3.03 -8.40
N ILE A 37 4.65 -1.73 -8.41
CA ILE A 37 4.21 -0.77 -9.43
C ILE A 37 5.45 -0.45 -10.27
N ARG A 38 5.44 -0.80 -11.54
CA ARG A 38 6.57 -0.65 -12.45
C ARG A 38 6.26 0.34 -13.57
N ASP A 39 7.16 1.29 -13.77
CA ASP A 39 7.21 2.12 -14.97
C ASP A 39 7.77 1.29 -16.13
N LYS A 40 6.94 1.05 -17.15
CA LYS A 40 7.31 0.22 -18.32
C LYS A 40 8.38 0.87 -19.19
N GLY A 41 8.53 2.20 -19.12
CA GLY A 41 9.54 2.94 -19.88
C GLY A 41 10.94 2.77 -19.30
N SER A 42 11.10 2.98 -17.99
CA SER A 42 12.40 2.90 -17.31
C SER A 42 12.72 1.51 -16.74
N GLY A 43 11.70 0.70 -16.46
CA GLY A 43 11.81 -0.55 -15.71
C GLY A 43 11.96 -0.36 -14.20
N GLU A 44 11.95 0.88 -13.70
CA GLU A 44 11.99 1.16 -12.26
C GLU A 44 10.63 0.93 -11.60
N ALA A 45 10.66 0.55 -10.33
CA ALA A 45 9.46 0.21 -9.59
C ALA A 45 9.42 0.73 -8.15
N ILE A 46 8.22 0.73 -7.60
CA ILE A 46 7.91 0.97 -6.18
C ILE A 46 7.22 -0.28 -5.63
N LEU A 47 7.56 -0.66 -4.40
CA LEU A 47 6.81 -1.64 -3.62
C LEU A 47 5.89 -0.90 -2.64
N ILE A 48 4.62 -1.28 -2.56
CA ILE A 48 3.72 -0.92 -1.46
C ILE A 48 3.78 -2.05 -0.44
N ASP A 49 4.19 -1.70 0.78
CA ASP A 49 4.39 -2.57 1.95
C ASP A 49 5.41 -3.71 1.77
N ALA A 50 6.43 -3.72 2.64
CA ALA A 50 7.35 -4.84 2.80
C ALA A 50 6.82 -5.78 3.91
N ALA A 51 5.67 -6.38 3.64
CA ALA A 51 4.83 -7.09 4.62
C ALA A 51 5.48 -8.33 5.24
N ASN A 52 5.68 -9.40 4.46
CA ASN A 52 6.19 -10.68 4.95
C ASN A 52 7.04 -11.38 3.86
N GLU A 53 7.49 -12.62 4.11
CA GLU A 53 8.18 -13.47 3.13
C GLU A 53 9.39 -12.79 2.48
N HIS A 54 10.34 -12.31 3.28
CA HIS A 54 11.53 -11.61 2.78
C HIS A 54 12.35 -12.42 1.76
N ASP A 55 12.38 -13.75 1.89
CA ASP A 55 13.02 -14.67 0.94
C ASP A 55 12.35 -14.67 -0.46
N LEU A 56 11.12 -14.16 -0.56
CA LEU A 56 10.40 -13.92 -1.81
C LEU A 56 10.49 -12.45 -2.24
N LEU A 57 10.22 -11.51 -1.32
CA LEU A 57 10.13 -10.08 -1.65
C LEU A 57 11.48 -9.48 -2.07
N VAL A 58 12.59 -9.85 -1.45
CA VAL A 58 13.91 -9.30 -1.81
C VAL A 58 14.30 -9.70 -3.24
N PRO A 59 14.20 -10.99 -3.65
CA PRO A 59 14.42 -11.37 -5.04
C PRO A 59 13.44 -10.71 -6.02
N LEU A 60 12.15 -10.60 -5.67
CA LEU A 60 11.16 -9.88 -6.49
C LEU A 60 11.56 -8.43 -6.71
N CYS A 61 11.90 -7.70 -5.65
CA CYS A 61 12.31 -6.31 -5.74
C CYS A 61 13.50 -6.13 -6.71
N ARG A 62 14.51 -7.01 -6.61
CA ARG A 62 15.68 -7.01 -7.51
C ARG A 62 15.30 -7.31 -8.95
N ALA A 63 14.48 -8.34 -9.19
CA ALA A 63 14.07 -8.76 -10.53
C ALA A 63 13.15 -7.73 -11.23
N THR A 64 12.44 -6.92 -10.45
CA THR A 64 11.43 -5.98 -10.94
C THR A 64 11.87 -4.52 -10.95
N GLY A 65 13.10 -4.23 -10.51
CA GLY A 65 13.66 -2.88 -10.52
C GLY A 65 13.12 -1.97 -9.41
N VAL A 66 12.66 -2.54 -8.29
CA VAL A 66 12.18 -1.75 -7.15
C VAL A 66 13.29 -0.87 -6.59
N ARG A 67 13.01 0.43 -6.46
CA ARG A 67 13.92 1.44 -5.91
C ARG A 67 13.50 1.91 -4.52
N ARG A 68 12.21 1.89 -4.23
CA ARG A 68 11.65 2.35 -2.97
C ARG A 68 10.51 1.45 -2.50
N VAL A 69 10.38 1.34 -1.19
CA VAL A 69 9.17 0.85 -0.51
C VAL A 69 8.43 2.03 0.08
N LEU A 70 7.12 2.07 -0.12
CA LEU A 70 6.22 2.96 0.60
C LEU A 70 5.40 2.10 1.56
N THR A 71 5.58 2.32 2.86
CA THR A 71 4.84 1.64 3.90
C THR A 71 3.56 2.43 4.20
N THR A 72 2.41 1.76 4.12
CA THR A 72 1.09 2.35 4.37
C THR A 72 0.90 2.66 5.85
N HIS A 73 1.34 1.76 6.74
CA HIS A 73 1.27 1.93 8.19
C HIS A 73 2.19 0.96 8.95
N GLY A 74 2.35 1.18 10.25
CA GLY A 74 3.33 0.52 11.12
C GLY A 74 2.92 -0.81 11.73
N HIS A 75 1.80 -1.45 11.34
CA HIS A 75 1.44 -2.73 11.95
C HIS A 75 2.38 -3.87 11.55
N TRP A 76 2.54 -4.80 12.49
CA TRP A 76 3.54 -5.87 12.45
C TRP A 76 3.50 -6.68 11.15
N ASP A 77 2.33 -6.91 10.57
CA ASP A 77 2.15 -7.71 9.36
C ASP A 77 2.46 -6.95 8.07
N HIS A 78 2.54 -5.62 8.11
CA HIS A 78 2.95 -4.76 6.98
C HIS A 78 4.45 -4.47 6.91
N ILE A 79 5.23 -4.86 7.92
CA ILE A 79 6.62 -4.41 8.07
C ILE A 79 7.68 -5.51 8.28
N GLN A 80 7.32 -6.80 8.27
CA GLN A 80 8.27 -7.87 8.66
C GLN A 80 9.45 -8.02 7.68
N ALA A 81 9.30 -7.64 6.41
CA ALA A 81 10.36 -7.70 5.42
C ALA A 81 11.17 -6.40 5.30
N VAL A 82 10.81 -5.33 6.04
CA VAL A 82 11.47 -4.01 5.96
C VAL A 82 12.98 -4.12 6.15
N THR A 83 13.45 -4.77 7.21
CA THR A 83 14.90 -4.93 7.47
C THR A 83 15.62 -5.56 6.28
N ALA A 84 15.09 -6.68 5.76
CA ALA A 84 15.73 -7.41 4.69
C ALA A 84 15.73 -6.64 3.35
N VAL A 85 14.67 -5.88 3.08
CA VAL A 85 14.58 -5.02 1.89
C VAL A 85 15.55 -3.84 1.98
N ARG A 86 15.69 -3.23 3.17
CA ARG A 86 16.69 -2.16 3.41
C ARG A 86 18.12 -2.67 3.30
N ASP A 87 18.42 -3.83 3.89
CA ASP A 87 19.73 -4.48 3.78
C ASP A 87 20.09 -4.84 2.32
N ALA A 88 19.07 -4.99 1.45
CA ALA A 88 19.25 -5.18 0.02
C ALA A 88 19.53 -3.86 -0.75
N GLY A 89 19.53 -2.71 -0.08
CA GLY A 89 19.82 -1.39 -0.65
C GLY A 89 18.61 -0.68 -1.27
N ILE A 90 17.40 -0.96 -0.76
CA ILE A 90 16.15 -0.33 -1.22
C ILE A 90 15.65 0.60 -0.10
N ASP A 91 15.40 1.86 -0.45
CA ASP A 91 14.96 2.87 0.53
C ASP A 91 13.52 2.60 0.98
N VAL A 92 13.25 2.73 2.27
CA VAL A 92 11.90 2.57 2.86
C VAL A 92 11.40 3.89 3.41
N GLY A 93 10.17 4.25 3.03
CA GLY A 93 9.46 5.42 3.56
C GLY A 93 8.25 5.04 4.39
N VAL A 94 7.98 5.81 5.45
CA VAL A 94 6.82 5.65 6.34
C VAL A 94 6.39 7.02 6.89
N ALA A 95 5.14 7.15 7.33
CA ALA A 95 4.69 8.32 8.07
C ALA A 95 5.40 8.45 9.43
N ALA A 96 5.58 9.67 9.93
CA ALA A 96 6.33 9.93 11.16
C ALA A 96 5.67 9.28 12.39
N GLU A 97 4.35 9.23 12.38
CA GLU A 97 3.52 8.74 13.47
C GLU A 97 3.66 7.22 13.68
N ASP A 98 3.98 6.47 12.62
CA ASP A 98 4.17 5.02 12.66
C ASP A 98 5.67 4.62 12.57
N ALA A 99 6.57 5.60 12.40
CA ALA A 99 7.99 5.35 12.17
C ALA A 99 8.69 4.60 13.31
N ALA A 100 8.18 4.72 14.55
CA ALA A 100 8.70 4.04 15.72
C ALA A 100 8.44 2.52 15.71
N GLU A 101 7.46 2.05 14.93
CA GLU A 101 7.13 0.63 14.81
C GLU A 101 8.09 -0.13 13.89
N LEU A 102 8.77 0.59 12.99
CA LEU A 102 9.72 0.01 12.05
C LEU A 102 11.10 -0.14 12.69
N SER A 103 11.78 -1.26 12.38
CA SER A 103 13.18 -1.49 12.74
C SER A 103 14.16 -0.50 12.07
N GLY A 104 13.70 0.16 11.00
CA GLY A 104 14.38 1.28 10.37
C GLY A 104 13.68 1.75 9.10
N TYR A 105 13.94 2.99 8.72
CA TYR A 105 13.42 3.66 7.53
C TYR A 105 14.47 4.66 7.02
N ASP A 106 14.26 5.19 5.82
CA ASP A 106 15.21 6.06 5.11
C ASP A 106 14.64 7.46 4.84
N PHE A 107 13.32 7.60 4.79
CA PHE A 107 12.65 8.90 4.68
C PHE A 107 11.26 8.91 5.33
N ILE A 108 10.80 10.10 5.71
CA ILE A 108 9.44 10.32 6.24
C ILE A 108 8.52 10.74 5.11
N ILE A 109 7.31 10.18 5.10
CA ILE A 109 6.24 10.52 4.16
C ILE A 109 5.24 11.43 4.88
N HIS A 110 4.94 12.60 4.31
CA HIS A 110 3.92 13.51 4.80
C HIS A 110 2.70 13.55 3.88
N ASP A 111 1.57 14.07 4.38
CA ASP A 111 0.38 14.29 3.55
C ASP A 111 0.70 15.17 2.34
N GLY A 112 0.27 14.72 1.17
CA GLY A 112 0.46 15.43 -0.10
C GLY A 112 1.83 15.26 -0.75
N ASP A 113 2.78 14.58 -0.12
CA ASP A 113 4.08 14.27 -0.73
C ASP A 113 3.90 13.45 -2.01
N ILE A 114 4.77 13.71 -2.98
CA ILE A 114 4.87 12.89 -4.19
C ILE A 114 6.08 11.97 -4.08
N CYS A 115 5.82 10.69 -3.86
CA CYS A 115 6.82 9.64 -3.89
C CYS A 115 7.08 9.23 -5.35
N GLN A 116 8.23 9.66 -5.89
CA GLN A 116 8.56 9.48 -7.30
C GLN A 116 9.75 8.53 -7.52
N VAL A 117 9.58 7.62 -8.48
CA VAL A 117 10.61 6.72 -9.04
C VAL A 117 10.36 6.62 -10.55
N GLY A 118 11.37 6.90 -11.38
CA GLY A 118 11.17 7.05 -12.81
C GLY A 118 10.02 8.02 -13.14
N ALA A 119 9.08 7.57 -13.98
CA ALA A 119 7.85 8.31 -14.28
C ALA A 119 6.70 8.05 -13.27
N LEU A 120 6.83 7.11 -12.34
CA LEU A 120 5.81 6.82 -11.33
C LEU A 120 5.71 7.97 -10.35
N ARG A 121 4.49 8.40 -10.05
CA ARG A 121 4.20 9.47 -9.10
C ARG A 121 3.07 9.03 -8.19
N LEU A 122 3.40 8.68 -6.96
CA LEU A 122 2.42 8.29 -5.96
C LEU A 122 2.22 9.45 -4.99
N LYS A 123 1.02 10.01 -4.97
CA LYS A 123 0.63 11.02 -4.02
C LYS A 123 0.23 10.37 -2.71
N ALA A 124 0.94 10.70 -1.64
CA ALA A 124 0.58 10.31 -0.28
C ALA A 124 -0.67 11.08 0.17
N MET A 125 -1.62 10.36 0.76
CA MET A 125 -2.82 10.88 1.39
C MET A 125 -2.85 10.36 2.81
N HIS A 126 -2.66 11.24 3.79
CA HIS A 126 -2.76 10.85 5.20
C HIS A 126 -4.21 10.49 5.51
N THR A 127 -4.43 9.22 5.87
CA THR A 127 -5.74 8.62 6.11
C THR A 127 -5.72 7.85 7.44
N PRO A 128 -5.49 8.55 8.57
CA PRO A 128 -5.36 7.93 9.88
C PRO A 128 -6.65 7.26 10.35
N GLY A 129 -6.50 6.40 11.36
CA GLY A 129 -7.59 5.86 12.16
C GLY A 129 -7.48 4.35 12.37
N HIS A 130 -6.91 3.60 11.43
CA HIS A 130 -6.44 2.25 11.71
C HIS A 130 -5.14 2.27 12.52
N SER A 131 -4.21 3.14 12.11
CA SER A 131 -3.08 3.61 12.90
C SER A 131 -2.99 5.15 12.81
N PRO A 132 -2.22 5.82 13.68
CA PRO A 132 -1.95 7.25 13.58
C PRO A 132 -1.25 7.67 12.28
N GLY A 133 -0.36 6.84 11.74
CA GLY A 133 0.40 7.10 10.51
C GLY A 133 -0.19 6.52 9.22
N SER A 134 -1.38 5.91 9.29
CA SER A 134 -2.02 5.28 8.11
C SER A 134 -2.07 6.24 6.92
N THR A 135 -1.52 5.79 5.79
CA THR A 135 -1.35 6.57 4.57
C THR A 135 -1.81 5.77 3.36
N SER A 136 -2.72 6.36 2.59
CA SER A 136 -3.13 5.86 1.28
C SER A 136 -2.26 6.47 0.18
N PHE A 137 -1.96 5.73 -0.88
CA PHE A 137 -1.16 6.22 -2.02
C PHE A 137 -1.98 6.22 -3.31
N LEU A 138 -2.16 7.40 -3.90
CA LEU A 138 -2.84 7.56 -5.19
C LEU A 138 -1.80 7.60 -6.31
N LEU A 139 -1.88 6.68 -7.27
CA LEU A 139 -1.00 6.69 -8.44
C LEU A 139 -1.51 7.69 -9.48
N GLU A 140 -0.82 8.84 -9.60
CA GLU A 140 -1.19 9.91 -10.54
C GLU A 140 -1.22 9.41 -11.99
N GLY A 141 -2.21 9.87 -12.76
CA GLY A 141 -2.43 9.45 -14.14
C GLY A 141 -3.20 8.13 -14.29
N THR A 142 -3.49 7.44 -13.18
CA THR A 142 -4.33 6.23 -13.16
C THR A 142 -5.55 6.43 -12.26
N ARG A 143 -6.27 5.34 -11.98
CA ARG A 143 -7.39 5.28 -11.03
C ARG A 143 -7.06 4.45 -9.79
N LEU A 144 -5.79 4.12 -9.56
CA LEU A 144 -5.41 3.21 -8.49
C LEU A 144 -5.11 3.94 -7.19
N LEU A 145 -5.76 3.50 -6.11
CA LEU A 145 -5.52 3.95 -4.75
C LEU A 145 -5.15 2.75 -3.87
N PHE A 146 -3.93 2.75 -3.35
CA PHE A 146 -3.46 1.76 -2.37
C PHE A 146 -3.82 2.27 -0.98
N THR A 147 -4.64 1.54 -0.22
CA THR A 147 -5.25 2.10 1.01
C THR A 147 -4.70 1.53 2.30
N GLY A 148 -3.78 0.55 2.22
CA GLY A 148 -3.40 -0.27 3.36
C GLY A 148 -4.66 -0.76 4.06
N ASP A 149 -4.75 -0.51 5.35
CA ASP A 149 -5.87 -0.96 6.17
C ASP A 149 -6.88 0.16 6.46
N THR A 150 -6.91 1.19 5.62
CA THR A 150 -7.89 2.28 5.78
C THR A 150 -9.27 1.87 5.26
N LEU A 151 -9.37 1.32 4.05
CA LEU A 151 -10.64 1.01 3.39
C LEU A 151 -10.58 -0.33 2.68
N PHE A 152 -11.57 -1.18 2.97
CA PHE A 152 -11.79 -2.49 2.38
C PHE A 152 -13.17 -2.56 1.70
N PRO A 153 -13.44 -3.62 0.92
CA PRO A 153 -14.81 -3.96 0.57
C PRO A 153 -15.66 -4.16 1.83
N GLY A 154 -16.71 -3.36 1.99
CA GLY A 154 -17.67 -3.47 3.10
C GLY A 154 -17.30 -2.70 4.38
N GLY A 155 -16.24 -1.90 4.38
CA GLY A 155 -15.93 -1.03 5.51
C GLY A 155 -14.46 -0.68 5.69
N PRO A 156 -14.11 -0.02 6.80
CA PRO A 156 -12.72 0.31 7.15
C PRO A 156 -11.91 -0.93 7.56
N GLY A 157 -10.63 -0.72 7.90
CA GLY A 157 -9.89 -1.66 8.73
C GLY A 157 -10.25 -1.63 10.21
N ASN A 158 -9.66 -2.57 10.94
CA ASN A 158 -9.90 -2.77 12.37
C ASN A 158 -9.42 -1.57 13.21
N THR A 159 -10.29 -0.97 14.03
CA THR A 159 -9.89 0.13 14.93
C THR A 159 -9.96 -0.24 16.41
N SER A 160 -9.80 -1.52 16.75
CA SER A 160 -9.83 -2.01 18.14
C SER A 160 -8.50 -1.87 18.87
N PHE A 161 -7.45 -1.35 18.21
CA PHE A 161 -6.12 -1.16 18.79
C PHE A 161 -6.07 0.12 19.66
N PRO A 162 -5.19 0.19 20.66
CA PRO A 162 -5.13 1.33 21.59
C PRO A 162 -4.92 2.71 20.95
N ASP A 163 -4.26 2.76 19.79
CA ASP A 163 -3.90 3.94 19.01
C ASP A 163 -4.77 4.14 17.77
N ALA A 164 -5.74 3.25 17.55
CA ALA A 164 -6.72 3.35 16.49
C ALA A 164 -7.98 4.13 16.93
N SER A 165 -8.76 4.61 15.96
CA SER A 165 -9.96 5.42 16.19
C SER A 165 -11.00 5.22 15.08
N PHE A 166 -12.18 4.72 15.47
CA PHE A 166 -13.33 4.55 14.58
C PHE A 166 -13.73 5.86 13.90
N GLU A 167 -13.88 6.92 14.71
CA GLU A 167 -14.32 8.25 14.23
C GLU A 167 -13.31 8.79 13.22
N THR A 168 -12.02 8.66 13.53
CA THR A 168 -10.94 9.16 12.66
C THR A 168 -10.86 8.41 11.34
N ILE A 169 -11.03 7.09 11.31
CA ILE A 169 -11.00 6.35 10.04
C ILE A 169 -12.23 6.65 9.18
N ILE A 170 -13.42 6.86 9.79
CA ILE A 170 -14.60 7.33 9.06
C ILE A 170 -14.33 8.70 8.42
N ASP A 171 -13.83 9.65 9.20
CA ASP A 171 -13.51 11.00 8.72
C ASP A 171 -12.47 10.97 7.58
N SER A 172 -11.45 10.12 7.71
CA SER A 172 -10.46 9.87 6.66
C SER A 172 -11.10 9.31 5.39
N ILE A 173 -11.96 8.30 5.51
CA ILE A 173 -12.64 7.70 4.36
C ILE A 173 -13.56 8.73 3.69
N GLU A 174 -14.42 9.41 4.45
CA GLU A 174 -15.39 10.36 3.91
C GLU A 174 -14.72 11.60 3.31
N GLY A 175 -13.84 12.23 4.09
CA GLY A 175 -13.24 13.52 3.78
C GLY A 175 -12.04 13.44 2.84
N ARG A 176 -11.44 12.26 2.65
CA ARG A 176 -10.32 12.06 1.72
C ARG A 176 -10.67 11.10 0.61
N ILE A 177 -10.91 9.83 0.93
CA ILE A 177 -11.02 8.77 -0.09
C ILE A 177 -12.29 8.93 -0.93
N PHE A 178 -13.44 9.21 -0.29
CA PHE A 178 -14.72 9.40 -0.97
C PHE A 178 -14.85 10.72 -1.69
N THR A 179 -13.85 11.61 -1.62
CA THR A 179 -13.77 12.79 -2.48
C THR A 179 -13.22 12.48 -3.88
N LEU A 180 -12.58 11.32 -4.06
CA LEU A 180 -12.04 10.86 -5.35
C LEU A 180 -13.16 10.45 -6.33
N PRO A 181 -12.88 10.32 -7.64
CA PRO A 181 -13.85 9.81 -8.62
C PRO A 181 -14.39 8.42 -8.24
N ALA A 182 -15.66 8.14 -8.58
CA ALA A 182 -16.34 6.90 -8.22
C ALA A 182 -15.64 5.65 -8.82
N GLU A 183 -15.02 5.81 -9.97
CA GLU A 183 -14.28 4.76 -10.67
C GLU A 183 -12.85 4.52 -10.14
N THR A 184 -12.44 5.22 -9.07
CA THR A 184 -11.17 4.97 -8.39
C THR A 184 -11.20 3.56 -7.81
N ILE A 185 -10.24 2.73 -8.22
CA ILE A 185 -10.04 1.36 -7.77
C ILE A 185 -9.27 1.42 -6.45
N VAL A 186 -9.85 0.81 -5.43
CA VAL A 186 -9.29 0.69 -4.09
C VAL A 186 -8.60 -0.65 -3.97
N LEU A 187 -7.30 -0.60 -3.67
CA LEU A 187 -6.40 -1.73 -3.50
C LEU A 187 -5.99 -1.80 -2.01
N PRO A 188 -6.69 -2.60 -1.18
CA PRO A 188 -6.42 -2.69 0.24
C PRO A 188 -5.19 -3.54 0.56
N GLY A 189 -4.70 -3.38 1.79
CA GLY A 189 -3.60 -4.16 2.39
C GLY A 189 -3.91 -5.65 2.54
N HIS A 190 -5.19 -6.04 2.51
CA HIS A 190 -5.64 -7.43 2.53
C HIS A 190 -6.91 -7.62 1.71
N GLY A 191 -7.19 -8.86 1.30
CA GLY A 191 -8.47 -9.21 0.67
C GLY A 191 -8.63 -8.69 -0.76
N LEU A 192 -9.88 -8.41 -1.14
CA LEU A 192 -10.27 -8.09 -2.51
C LEU A 192 -10.26 -6.58 -2.79
N ASP A 193 -10.16 -6.23 -4.06
CA ASP A 193 -10.28 -4.85 -4.52
C ASP A 193 -11.75 -4.39 -4.46
N THR A 194 -11.94 -3.08 -4.42
CA THR A 194 -13.25 -2.45 -4.61
C THR A 194 -13.10 -1.13 -5.38
N THR A 195 -14.15 -0.31 -5.42
CA THR A 195 -14.09 1.05 -5.95
C THR A 195 -14.70 2.02 -4.97
N VAL A 196 -14.24 3.27 -5.02
CA VAL A 196 -14.83 4.35 -4.23
C VAL A 196 -16.34 4.45 -4.44
N GLY A 197 -16.83 4.27 -5.68
CA GLY A 197 -18.25 4.34 -6.00
C GLY A 197 -19.08 3.17 -5.45
N ALA A 198 -18.48 1.99 -5.30
CA ALA A 198 -19.14 0.83 -4.70
C ALA A 198 -19.30 1.00 -3.19
N GLU A 199 -18.29 1.55 -2.52
CA GLU A 199 -18.26 1.63 -1.05
C GLU A 199 -18.95 2.89 -0.50
N ARG A 200 -18.88 4.03 -1.20
CA ARG A 200 -19.37 5.33 -0.71
C ARG A 200 -20.81 5.32 -0.18
N PRO A 201 -21.78 4.64 -0.82
CA PRO A 201 -23.17 4.63 -0.33
C PRO A 201 -23.34 3.97 1.04
N SER A 202 -22.40 3.14 1.49
CA SER A 202 -22.51 2.35 2.72
C SER A 202 -22.00 3.05 3.98
N ILE A 203 -21.50 4.29 3.89
CA ILE A 203 -20.88 4.96 5.04
C ILE A 203 -21.83 5.11 6.24
N SER A 204 -23.09 5.47 6.01
CA SER A 204 -24.10 5.57 7.07
C SER A 204 -24.34 4.22 7.76
N GLU A 205 -24.35 3.12 6.99
CA GLU A 205 -24.50 1.76 7.54
C GLU A 205 -23.34 1.43 8.47
N TRP A 206 -22.11 1.79 8.10
CA TRP A 206 -20.94 1.51 8.92
C TRP A 206 -20.94 2.29 10.23
N VAL A 207 -21.32 3.58 10.17
CA VAL A 207 -21.48 4.44 11.36
C VAL A 207 -22.57 3.89 12.29
N GLU A 208 -23.70 3.44 11.74
CA GLU A 208 -24.77 2.82 12.53
C GLU A 208 -24.35 1.48 13.14
N ARG A 209 -23.55 0.68 12.42
CA ARG A 209 -23.01 -0.60 12.90
C ARG A 209 -22.01 -0.38 14.05
N GLY A 210 -21.27 0.72 14.03
CA GLY A 210 -20.35 1.13 15.09
C GLY A 210 -19.30 0.08 15.42
N TRP A 211 -18.75 -0.55 14.37
CA TRP A 211 -17.85 -1.72 14.38
C TRP A 211 -16.99 -1.91 15.63
#